data_AF-A0A7S0SS04-F1
#
_entry.id   AF-A0A7S0SS04-F1
#
_cell.length_a   1.000
_cell.length_b   1.000
_cell.length_c   1.000
_cell.angle_alpha   90.00
_cell.angle_beta   90.00
_cell.angle_gamma   90.00
#
_symmetry.space_group_name_H-M   'P 1'
#
loop_
_entity.id
_entity.type
_entity.pdbx_description
1 polymer ?
#
loop_
_entity_poly.entity_id
_entity_poly.type
_entity_poly.pdbx_seq_one_letter_code
_entity_poly.pdbx_strand_id
1 'polypeptide(L)'
;KPRSKRPPAESTSAFAAFREVRREEAKETAASDAESASAEAIAEAEDAAAAAAATAVDALAVDLEAKAALGPAAANKGGAGAGRAMRDGGAVGAVGLVYSDIMELHEGPPHHLECPARHAAVVAKIRKDGLENRCVALLARLAEDDELLTCHSRAHIDTVGGTFDPVSRETVQGGHGDIFWTEHTARCARLATGSTCEAVAAVATGEVHRALAVVRPPGHHAECQRAMGFCFYNNTAVAARTALQLPGVNRVLLLDWDVHHGNGIQDILYDDPTVMYISLHRYGNGFYPGTGGMEEVGKGAGTGYTVNVPWGDKGLGDADYLAAFDLVIDPITRAFAPDLVIVAAGFDAAEGDPLGGMKVSDQGYALMTHRLTQLAGGRCVAALEGGYG
;
A
#
# COMPACT_ATOMS: atom_id res chain seq x y z
N LYS A 1 -67.03 61.01 16.46
CA LYS A 1 -68.19 60.68 17.33
C LYS A 1 -69.45 60.55 16.45
N PRO A 2 -70.43 59.69 16.84
CA PRO A 2 -71.06 58.66 15.97
C PRO A 2 -72.50 59.03 15.51
N ARG A 3 -73.43 58.18 15.00
CA ARG A 3 -73.83 56.73 15.11
C ARG A 3 -74.69 56.36 13.85
N SER A 4 -75.17 55.14 13.52
CA SER A 4 -75.09 53.77 14.10
C SER A 4 -75.61 52.65 13.15
N LYS A 5 -74.85 51.54 13.08
CA LYS A 5 -75.28 50.11 13.13
C LYS A 5 -76.35 49.50 12.17
N ARG A 6 -75.93 48.43 11.47
CA ARG A 6 -76.49 47.05 11.57
C ARG A 6 -75.37 46.00 11.30
N PRO A 7 -75.43 44.76 11.84
CA PRO A 7 -74.32 43.79 11.79
C PRO A 7 -74.44 42.78 10.61
N PRO A 8 -73.39 42.02 10.29
CA PRO A 8 -73.42 40.94 9.29
C PRO A 8 -74.03 39.64 9.86
N ALA A 9 -74.39 38.72 8.97
CA ALA A 9 -74.77 37.34 9.31
C ALA A 9 -73.64 36.38 8.92
N GLU A 10 -73.07 35.69 9.91
CA GLU A 10 -72.17 34.55 9.71
C GLU A 10 -72.99 33.27 9.48
N SER A 11 -72.52 32.38 8.61
CA SER A 11 -72.86 30.94 8.68
C SER A 11 -71.81 30.06 8.00
N THR A 12 -70.54 30.21 8.40
CA THR A 12 -69.54 29.16 8.15
C THR A 12 -69.83 27.99 9.10
N SER A 13 -70.40 26.92 8.56
CA SER A 13 -70.82 25.74 9.32
C SER A 13 -69.63 25.09 10.04
N ALA A 14 -69.80 24.79 11.34
CA ALA A 14 -68.81 24.09 12.16
C ALA A 14 -68.39 22.70 11.59
N PHE A 15 -69.18 22.14 10.68
CA PHE A 15 -68.86 20.91 9.94
C PHE A 15 -67.70 21.07 8.93
N ALA A 16 -67.41 22.29 8.47
CA ALA A 16 -66.31 22.55 7.55
C ALA A 16 -64.95 22.45 8.27
N ALA A 17 -64.80 23.18 9.37
CA ALA A 17 -63.58 23.18 10.19
C ALA A 17 -63.22 21.77 10.71
N PHE A 18 -64.22 20.99 11.14
CA PHE A 18 -63.99 19.62 11.64
C PHE A 18 -63.51 18.64 10.55
N ARG A 19 -63.87 18.86 9.28
CA ARG A 19 -63.37 18.07 8.14
C ARG A 19 -61.95 18.44 7.72
N GLU A 20 -61.52 19.66 8.02
CA GLU A 20 -60.20 20.17 7.68
C GLU A 20 -59.16 19.65 8.69
N VAL A 21 -59.45 19.75 9.99
CA VAL A 21 -58.61 19.17 11.07
C VAL A 21 -58.37 17.67 10.85
N ARG A 22 -59.42 16.88 10.60
CA ARG A 22 -59.26 15.43 10.32
C ARG A 22 -58.56 15.10 9.01
N ARG A 23 -58.41 16.07 8.09
CA ARG A 23 -57.61 15.90 6.87
C ARG A 23 -56.14 16.20 7.09
N GLU A 24 -55.81 17.06 8.04
CA GLU A 24 -54.43 17.33 8.46
C GLU A 24 -53.91 16.17 9.33
N GLU A 25 -54.67 15.77 10.37
CA GLU A 25 -54.34 14.62 11.23
C GLU A 25 -54.08 13.34 10.42
N ALA A 26 -54.94 13.04 9.44
CA ALA A 26 -54.81 11.84 8.59
C ALA A 26 -53.67 11.93 7.56
N LYS A 27 -53.14 13.12 7.25
CA LYS A 27 -51.92 13.26 6.44
C LYS A 27 -50.68 13.03 7.31
N GLU A 28 -50.66 13.53 8.54
CA GLU A 28 -49.54 13.29 9.47
C GLU A 28 -49.41 11.80 9.78
N THR A 29 -50.52 11.07 10.03
CA THR A 29 -50.44 9.60 10.23
C THR A 29 -50.00 8.87 8.97
N ALA A 30 -50.53 9.23 7.80
CA ALA A 30 -50.12 8.61 6.53
C ALA A 30 -48.66 8.91 6.15
N ALA A 31 -48.09 10.02 6.63
CA ALA A 31 -46.67 10.32 6.46
C ALA A 31 -45.78 9.51 7.42
N SER A 32 -46.16 9.41 8.71
CA SER A 32 -45.39 8.59 9.68
C SER A 32 -45.38 7.11 9.32
N ASP A 33 -46.52 6.58 8.88
CA ASP A 33 -46.66 5.16 8.52
C ASP A 33 -45.91 4.84 7.21
N ALA A 34 -45.77 5.82 6.32
CA ALA A 34 -44.96 5.69 5.11
C ALA A 34 -43.45 5.78 5.39
N GLU A 35 -43.02 6.65 6.30
CA GLU A 35 -41.61 6.70 6.74
C GLU A 35 -41.20 5.41 7.45
N SER A 36 -42.02 4.88 8.38
CA SER A 36 -41.69 3.62 9.07
C SER A 36 -41.62 2.42 8.12
N ALA A 37 -42.58 2.29 7.20
CA ALA A 37 -42.57 1.23 6.19
C ALA A 37 -41.37 1.34 5.23
N SER A 38 -40.89 2.56 4.95
CA SER A 38 -39.68 2.76 4.15
C SER A 38 -38.40 2.37 4.91
N ALA A 39 -38.35 2.63 6.22
CA ALA A 39 -37.21 2.26 7.05
C ALA A 39 -37.10 0.75 7.27
N GLU A 40 -38.22 0.05 7.50
CA GLU A 40 -38.25 -1.42 7.59
C GLU A 40 -37.82 -2.07 6.27
N ALA A 41 -38.30 -1.57 5.12
CA ALA A 41 -37.92 -2.09 3.81
C ALA A 41 -36.43 -1.84 3.45
N ILE A 42 -35.81 -0.77 3.96
CA ILE A 42 -34.37 -0.53 3.81
C ILE A 42 -33.59 -1.50 4.70
N ALA A 43 -33.98 -1.68 5.96
CA ALA A 43 -33.32 -2.62 6.87
C ALA A 43 -33.38 -4.08 6.37
N GLU A 44 -34.53 -4.54 5.85
CA GLU A 44 -34.64 -5.88 5.25
C GLU A 44 -33.75 -6.04 4.01
N ALA A 45 -33.55 -4.98 3.22
CA ALA A 45 -32.67 -5.00 2.05
C ALA A 45 -31.18 -5.00 2.44
N GLU A 46 -30.80 -4.30 3.50
CA GLU A 46 -29.44 -4.29 4.05
C GLU A 46 -29.07 -5.64 4.68
N ASP A 47 -29.96 -6.25 5.48
CA ASP A 47 -29.76 -7.60 6.03
C ASP A 47 -29.68 -8.66 4.92
N ALA A 48 -30.52 -8.56 3.87
CA ALA A 48 -30.45 -9.46 2.72
C ALA A 48 -29.14 -9.30 1.92
N ALA A 49 -28.62 -8.09 1.78
CA ALA A 49 -27.34 -7.81 1.15
C ALA A 49 -26.17 -8.35 1.98
N ALA A 50 -26.19 -8.17 3.30
CA ALA A 50 -25.20 -8.71 4.22
C ALA A 50 -25.16 -10.24 4.20
N ALA A 51 -26.32 -10.90 4.22
CA ALA A 51 -26.43 -12.36 4.10
C ALA A 51 -25.91 -12.89 2.76
N ALA A 52 -26.20 -12.19 1.65
CA ALA A 52 -25.68 -12.53 0.33
C ALA A 52 -24.15 -12.36 0.24
N ALA A 53 -23.60 -11.30 0.84
CA ALA A 53 -22.17 -11.06 0.91
C ALA A 53 -21.45 -12.14 1.73
N ALA A 54 -21.94 -12.47 2.92
CA ALA A 54 -21.39 -13.55 3.75
C ALA A 54 -21.36 -14.90 3.01
N THR A 55 -22.46 -15.24 2.32
CA THR A 55 -22.55 -16.48 1.52
C THR A 55 -21.54 -16.51 0.37
N ALA A 56 -21.26 -15.36 -0.25
CA ALA A 56 -20.27 -15.24 -1.32
C ALA A 56 -18.82 -15.35 -0.79
N VAL A 57 -18.54 -14.81 0.41
CA VAL A 57 -17.23 -14.93 1.08
C VAL A 57 -16.94 -16.37 1.46
N ASP A 58 -17.90 -17.09 2.07
CA ASP A 58 -17.76 -18.52 2.40
C ASP A 58 -17.52 -19.37 1.14
N ALA A 59 -18.26 -19.10 0.05
CA ALA A 59 -18.07 -19.82 -1.21
C ALA A 59 -16.68 -19.59 -1.83
N LEU A 60 -16.12 -18.38 -1.69
CA LEU A 60 -14.78 -18.05 -2.17
C LEU A 60 -13.69 -18.67 -1.29
N ALA A 61 -13.89 -18.69 0.02
CA ALA A 61 -12.99 -19.33 0.98
C ALA A 61 -12.87 -20.84 0.71
N VAL A 62 -13.99 -21.54 0.49
CA VAL A 62 -14.01 -22.98 0.19
C VAL A 62 -13.32 -23.31 -1.15
N ASP A 63 -13.46 -22.49 -2.19
CA ASP A 63 -12.75 -22.68 -3.47
C ASP A 63 -11.24 -22.39 -3.34
N LEU A 64 -10.84 -21.43 -2.51
CA LEU A 64 -9.43 -21.15 -2.19
C LEU A 64 -8.80 -22.26 -1.34
N GLU A 65 -9.51 -22.81 -0.36
CA GLU A 65 -9.06 -23.99 0.41
C GLU A 65 -8.94 -25.23 -0.46
N ALA A 66 -9.89 -25.47 -1.38
CA ALA A 66 -9.80 -26.57 -2.34
C ALA A 66 -8.59 -26.45 -3.27
N LYS A 67 -8.24 -25.21 -3.69
CA LYS A 67 -7.03 -24.92 -4.47
C LYS A 67 -5.74 -25.04 -3.65
N ALA A 68 -5.77 -24.73 -2.36
CA ALA A 68 -4.64 -24.94 -1.45
C ALA A 68 -4.43 -26.43 -1.09
N ALA A 69 -5.51 -27.22 -1.03
CA ALA A 69 -5.47 -28.66 -0.75
C ALA A 69 -4.96 -29.50 -1.94
N LEU A 70 -4.94 -28.94 -3.15
CA LEU A 70 -4.25 -29.50 -4.32
C LEU A 70 -2.72 -29.30 -4.18
N GLY A 71 -2.12 -30.11 -3.32
CA GLY A 71 -0.66 -30.14 -3.12
C GLY A 71 0.10 -30.41 -4.43
N PRO A 72 1.38 -30.00 -4.51
CA PRO A 72 2.15 -29.99 -5.75
C PRO A 72 2.26 -31.40 -6.35
N ALA A 73 1.91 -31.53 -7.62
CA ALA A 73 2.01 -32.78 -8.36
C ALA A 73 3.48 -33.20 -8.52
N ALA A 74 3.95 -34.07 -7.61
CA ALA A 74 5.15 -34.89 -7.71
C ALA A 74 6.43 -34.19 -8.19
N ALA A 75 6.86 -33.12 -7.51
CA ALA A 75 8.24 -32.66 -7.60
C ALA A 75 9.20 -33.70 -6.97
N ASN A 76 10.17 -34.16 -7.77
CA ASN A 76 11.09 -35.25 -7.44
C ASN A 76 11.95 -34.94 -6.20
N LYS A 77 12.01 -35.87 -5.23
CA LYS A 77 12.86 -35.71 -4.04
C LYS A 77 14.34 -35.96 -4.39
N GLY A 78 15.15 -34.92 -4.42
CA GLY A 78 16.62 -35.09 -4.44
C GLY A 78 17.41 -33.79 -4.60
N GLY A 79 18.33 -33.55 -3.65
CA GLY A 79 19.44 -32.60 -3.83
C GLY A 79 19.28 -31.27 -3.08
N ALA A 80 20.09 -31.08 -2.04
CA ALA A 80 20.36 -29.74 -1.49
C ALA A 80 21.29 -28.96 -2.43
N GLY A 81 21.15 -27.63 -2.45
CA GLY A 81 22.17 -26.70 -2.97
C GLY A 81 22.39 -26.75 -4.49
N ALA A 82 21.51 -26.10 -5.25
CA ALA A 82 21.78 -25.71 -6.64
C ALA A 82 21.59 -24.20 -6.79
N GLY A 83 22.68 -23.45 -6.93
CA GLY A 83 22.63 -22.00 -7.13
C GLY A 83 21.89 -21.64 -8.41
N ARG A 84 21.02 -20.62 -8.36
CA ARG A 84 20.30 -20.06 -9.52
C ARG A 84 21.33 -19.33 -10.39
N ALA A 85 21.95 -20.07 -11.32
CA ALA A 85 23.02 -19.55 -12.17
C ALA A 85 22.51 -18.44 -13.10
N MET A 86 23.30 -17.38 -13.23
CA MET A 86 23.03 -16.23 -14.10
C MET A 86 22.83 -16.70 -15.55
N ARG A 87 21.66 -16.42 -16.12
CA ARG A 87 21.35 -16.81 -17.51
C ARG A 87 21.81 -15.73 -18.48
N ASP A 88 22.94 -15.99 -19.17
CA ASP A 88 23.31 -15.28 -20.40
C ASP A 88 22.24 -15.57 -21.47
N GLY A 89 21.24 -14.69 -21.58
CA GLY A 89 20.08 -14.88 -22.47
C GLY A 89 18.73 -14.42 -21.92
N GLY A 90 18.68 -13.75 -20.75
CA GLY A 90 17.47 -13.06 -20.30
C GLY A 90 16.89 -12.15 -21.39
N ALA A 91 15.56 -12.14 -21.54
CA ALA A 91 14.88 -11.34 -22.56
C ALA A 91 15.04 -9.85 -22.24
N VAL A 92 16.01 -9.19 -22.90
CA VAL A 92 16.30 -7.76 -22.72
C VAL A 92 15.03 -6.94 -22.95
N GLY A 93 14.62 -6.16 -21.94
CA GLY A 93 13.39 -5.38 -21.95
C GLY A 93 12.13 -6.09 -21.43
N ALA A 94 12.19 -7.37 -21.03
CA ALA A 94 11.08 -8.02 -20.34
C ALA A 94 10.87 -7.43 -18.94
N VAL A 95 9.61 -7.14 -18.59
CA VAL A 95 9.19 -6.61 -17.29
C VAL A 95 8.42 -7.68 -16.54
N GLY A 96 8.88 -8.06 -15.36
CA GLY A 96 8.15 -8.90 -14.43
C GLY A 96 7.03 -8.14 -13.73
N LEU A 97 5.91 -8.79 -13.45
CA LEU A 97 4.81 -8.25 -12.66
C LEU A 97 4.41 -9.28 -11.61
N VAL A 98 4.43 -8.88 -10.33
CA VAL A 98 3.91 -9.67 -9.21
C VAL A 98 2.89 -8.86 -8.43
N TYR A 99 1.78 -9.51 -8.10
CA TYR A 99 0.72 -9.01 -7.22
C TYR A 99 -0.09 -10.22 -6.72
N SER A 100 -0.91 -10.06 -5.69
CA SER A 100 -1.82 -11.14 -5.26
C SER A 100 -3.00 -10.59 -4.49
N ASP A 101 -4.20 -10.90 -4.97
CA ASP A 101 -5.48 -10.51 -4.37
C ASP A 101 -5.63 -11.04 -2.92
N ILE A 102 -4.83 -12.03 -2.49
CA ILE A 102 -4.73 -12.45 -1.07
C ILE A 102 -4.30 -11.29 -0.15
N MET A 103 -3.50 -10.34 -0.66
CA MET A 103 -3.09 -9.13 0.08
C MET A 103 -4.27 -8.20 0.39
N GLU A 104 -5.39 -8.32 -0.31
CA GLU A 104 -6.61 -7.54 -0.08
C GLU A 104 -7.35 -7.99 1.19
N LEU A 105 -7.08 -9.20 1.70
CA LEU A 105 -7.67 -9.72 2.94
C LEU A 105 -7.24 -8.94 4.20
N HIS A 106 -6.13 -8.20 4.17
CA HIS A 106 -5.77 -7.31 5.28
C HIS A 106 -6.61 -6.02 5.21
N GLU A 107 -7.87 -6.08 5.64
CA GLU A 107 -8.79 -4.95 5.62
C GLU A 107 -8.74 -4.14 6.93
N GLY A 108 -8.52 -2.82 6.82
CA GLY A 108 -8.47 -1.93 7.98
C GLY A 108 -9.84 -1.47 8.45
N PRO A 109 -9.89 -0.54 9.43
CA PRO A 109 -11.13 0.10 9.84
C PRO A 109 -11.83 0.79 8.65
N PRO A 110 -13.17 0.90 8.63
CA PRO A 110 -13.89 1.63 7.60
C PRO A 110 -13.33 3.06 7.39
N HIS A 111 -13.18 3.45 6.13
CA HIS A 111 -12.60 4.74 5.70
C HIS A 111 -11.12 4.98 6.08
N HIS A 112 -10.38 3.95 6.51
CA HIS A 112 -8.93 4.05 6.66
C HIS A 112 -8.26 4.23 5.28
N LEU A 113 -7.21 5.06 5.20
CA LEU A 113 -6.55 5.40 3.93
C LEU A 113 -5.79 4.21 3.35
N GLU A 114 -4.98 3.52 4.15
CA GLU A 114 -4.41 2.23 3.75
C GLU A 114 -5.54 1.18 3.77
N CYS A 115 -5.95 0.73 2.59
CA CYS A 115 -7.10 -0.14 2.40
C CYS A 115 -6.93 -1.04 1.16
N PRO A 116 -7.68 -2.16 1.07
CA PRO A 116 -7.57 -3.10 -0.05
C PRO A 116 -7.78 -2.47 -1.43
N ALA A 117 -8.65 -1.46 -1.51
CA ALA A 117 -8.99 -0.76 -2.75
C ALA A 117 -7.77 -0.14 -3.46
N ARG A 118 -6.69 0.20 -2.75
CA ARG A 118 -5.44 0.70 -3.32
C ARG A 118 -4.80 -0.31 -4.27
N HIS A 119 -4.63 -1.55 -3.81
CA HIS A 119 -4.07 -2.65 -4.60
C HIS A 119 -5.02 -3.00 -5.76
N ALA A 120 -6.32 -3.18 -5.46
CA ALA A 120 -7.33 -3.51 -6.46
C ALA A 120 -7.41 -2.47 -7.59
N ALA A 121 -7.33 -1.17 -7.28
CA ALA A 121 -7.35 -0.10 -8.26
C ALA A 121 -6.13 -0.11 -9.18
N VAL A 122 -4.92 -0.32 -8.64
CA VAL A 122 -3.68 -0.43 -9.43
C VAL A 122 -3.72 -1.66 -10.35
N VAL A 123 -4.11 -2.83 -9.84
CA VAL A 123 -4.24 -4.06 -10.64
C VAL A 123 -5.31 -3.88 -11.74
N ALA A 124 -6.46 -3.29 -11.40
CA ALA A 124 -7.52 -3.00 -12.38
C ALA A 124 -7.06 -2.00 -13.46
N LYS A 125 -6.27 -0.97 -13.11
CA LYS A 125 -5.66 -0.02 -14.06
C LYS A 125 -4.70 -0.73 -15.02
N ILE A 126 -3.78 -1.53 -14.49
CA ILE A 126 -2.80 -2.32 -15.27
C ILE A 126 -3.50 -3.26 -16.26
N ARG A 127 -4.56 -3.96 -15.81
CA ARG A 127 -5.40 -4.83 -16.65
C ARG A 127 -6.14 -4.05 -17.73
N LYS A 128 -6.82 -2.96 -17.36
CA LYS A 128 -7.61 -2.09 -18.26
C LYS A 128 -6.76 -1.47 -19.37
N ASP A 129 -5.56 -1.03 -19.05
CA ASP A 129 -4.63 -0.43 -20.01
C ASP A 129 -3.87 -1.49 -20.84
N GLY A 130 -4.13 -2.78 -20.62
CA GLY A 130 -3.50 -3.91 -21.33
C GLY A 130 -2.03 -4.11 -21.00
N LEU A 131 -1.53 -3.53 -19.90
CA LEU A 131 -0.12 -3.60 -19.50
C LEU A 131 0.25 -4.97 -18.94
N GLU A 132 -0.66 -5.66 -18.27
CA GLU A 132 -0.46 -7.03 -17.77
C GLU A 132 -0.01 -7.98 -18.88
N ASN A 133 -0.68 -7.93 -20.05
CA ASN A 133 -0.38 -8.76 -21.22
C ASN A 133 1.01 -8.49 -21.85
N ARG A 134 1.72 -7.44 -21.38
CA ARG A 134 3.07 -7.06 -21.82
C ARG A 134 4.14 -7.43 -20.80
N CYS A 135 3.74 -7.95 -19.63
CA CYS A 135 4.61 -8.34 -18.54
C CYS A 135 4.75 -9.87 -18.46
N VAL A 136 5.83 -10.33 -17.83
CA VAL A 136 6.00 -11.71 -17.39
C VAL A 136 5.39 -11.83 -16.00
N ALA A 137 4.38 -12.67 -15.82
CA ALA A 137 3.81 -12.92 -14.51
C ALA A 137 4.84 -13.64 -13.61
N LEU A 138 5.17 -13.02 -12.49
CA LEU A 138 6.01 -13.60 -11.43
C LEU A 138 5.11 -14.11 -10.30
N LEU A 139 5.51 -15.19 -9.64
CA LEU A 139 4.69 -15.81 -8.60
C LEU A 139 4.88 -15.11 -7.25
N ALA A 140 3.78 -14.65 -6.66
CA ALA A 140 3.75 -14.20 -5.28
C ALA A 140 4.04 -15.38 -4.33
N ARG A 141 4.88 -15.15 -3.32
CA ARG A 141 5.23 -16.13 -2.29
C ARG A 141 5.33 -15.46 -0.91
N LEU A 142 5.22 -16.25 0.14
CA LEU A 142 5.53 -15.79 1.49
C LEU A 142 7.05 -15.56 1.63
N ALA A 143 7.44 -14.57 2.43
CA ALA A 143 8.80 -14.41 2.92
C ALA A 143 9.10 -15.49 3.97
N GLU A 144 10.24 -16.15 3.80
CA GLU A 144 10.74 -17.13 4.76
C GLU A 144 11.33 -16.44 5.99
N ASP A 145 11.38 -17.14 7.12
CA ASP A 145 11.93 -16.61 8.36
C ASP A 145 13.38 -16.15 8.23
N ASP A 146 14.20 -16.89 7.49
CA ASP A 146 15.60 -16.55 7.26
C ASP A 146 15.77 -15.28 6.42
N GLU A 147 14.81 -14.96 5.54
CA GLU A 147 14.79 -13.69 4.80
C GLU A 147 14.43 -12.53 5.74
N LEU A 148 13.36 -12.67 6.52
CA LEU A 148 12.91 -11.64 7.47
C LEU A 148 13.98 -11.35 8.54
N LEU A 149 14.69 -12.37 9.01
CA LEU A 149 15.77 -12.26 10.01
C LEU A 149 16.99 -11.46 9.51
N THR A 150 17.10 -11.16 8.21
CA THR A 150 18.16 -10.27 7.68
C THR A 150 17.93 -8.79 8.01
N CYS A 151 16.69 -8.43 8.38
CA CYS A 151 16.27 -7.05 8.63
C CYS A 151 15.56 -6.87 9.98
N HIS A 152 14.89 -7.90 10.49
CA HIS A 152 14.06 -7.83 11.70
C HIS A 152 14.54 -8.78 12.78
N SER A 153 14.37 -8.37 14.03
CA SER A 153 14.56 -9.25 15.18
C SER A 153 13.53 -10.40 15.19
N ARG A 154 13.93 -11.55 15.74
CA ARG A 154 13.01 -12.68 16.00
C ARG A 154 11.77 -12.23 16.80
N ALA A 155 11.96 -11.42 17.84
CA ALA A 155 10.86 -10.88 18.64
C ALA A 155 9.85 -10.06 17.81
N HIS A 156 10.30 -9.32 16.80
CA HIS A 156 9.42 -8.57 15.90
C HIS A 156 8.63 -9.49 14.96
N ILE A 157 9.28 -10.51 14.39
CA ILE A 157 8.61 -11.54 13.56
C ILE A 157 7.53 -12.27 14.39
N ASP A 158 7.86 -12.66 15.61
CA ASP A 158 6.93 -13.34 16.53
C ASP A 158 5.79 -12.40 16.94
N THR A 159 6.07 -11.10 17.15
CA THR A 159 5.05 -10.07 17.43
C THR A 159 4.08 -9.92 16.25
N VAL A 160 4.57 -9.74 15.03
CA VAL A 160 3.71 -9.61 13.83
C VAL A 160 2.90 -10.89 13.60
N GLY A 161 3.46 -12.07 13.89
CA GLY A 161 2.77 -13.35 13.79
C GLY A 161 1.73 -13.63 14.90
N GLY A 162 1.82 -12.97 16.05
CA GLY A 162 1.06 -13.32 17.26
C GLY A 162 0.25 -12.18 17.91
N THR A 163 0.23 -10.97 17.34
CA THR A 163 -0.48 -9.82 17.94
C THR A 163 -2.00 -9.91 17.82
N PHE A 164 -2.52 -10.50 16.73
CA PHE A 164 -3.96 -10.66 16.56
C PHE A 164 -4.48 -11.81 17.45
N ASP A 165 -5.37 -11.49 18.40
CA ASP A 165 -6.06 -12.49 19.22
C ASP A 165 -7.30 -13.04 18.48
N PRO A 166 -7.30 -14.31 18.01
CA PRO A 166 -8.44 -14.91 17.29
C PRO A 166 -9.63 -15.26 18.21
N VAL A 167 -9.49 -15.10 19.53
CA VAL A 167 -10.59 -15.27 20.50
C VAL A 167 -11.31 -13.95 20.77
N SER A 168 -10.74 -12.82 20.34
CA SER A 168 -11.40 -11.51 20.39
C SER A 168 -12.65 -11.49 19.51
N ARG A 169 -13.59 -10.59 19.84
CA ARG A 169 -14.74 -10.26 18.99
C ARG A 169 -14.43 -9.15 17.99
N GLU A 170 -13.24 -8.55 18.07
CA GLU A 170 -12.77 -7.50 17.19
C GLU A 170 -12.12 -8.12 15.95
N THR A 171 -12.71 -7.88 14.78
CA THR A 171 -12.14 -8.27 13.47
C THR A 171 -10.91 -7.43 13.10
N VAL A 172 -10.84 -6.21 13.63
CA VAL A 172 -9.70 -5.30 13.51
C VAL A 172 -9.27 -4.84 14.90
N GLN A 173 -8.03 -5.09 15.27
CA GLN A 173 -7.45 -4.77 16.58
C GLN A 173 -6.45 -3.61 16.43
N GLY A 174 -6.48 -2.62 17.33
CA GLY A 174 -5.73 -1.37 17.13
C GLY A 174 -6.47 -0.37 16.24
N GLY A 175 -5.76 0.36 15.36
CA GLY A 175 -6.39 1.30 14.42
C GLY A 175 -6.74 2.70 14.96
N HIS A 176 -6.34 3.03 16.19
CA HIS A 176 -6.37 4.42 16.72
C HIS A 176 -5.08 5.22 16.43
N GLY A 177 -4.15 4.63 15.68
CA GLY A 177 -2.87 5.22 15.30
C GLY A 177 -2.50 4.82 13.86
N ASP A 178 -1.21 4.65 13.61
CA ASP A 178 -0.64 4.33 12.29
C ASP A 178 -0.55 2.82 11.99
N ILE A 179 -1.12 1.95 12.84
CA ILE A 179 -1.14 0.49 12.68
C ILE A 179 -2.49 -0.09 13.15
N PHE A 180 -2.97 -1.10 12.43
CA PHE A 180 -4.11 -1.96 12.77
C PHE A 180 -3.78 -3.43 12.46
N TRP A 181 -4.41 -4.36 13.15
CA TRP A 181 -4.14 -5.80 13.07
C TRP A 181 -5.40 -6.58 12.71
N THR A 182 -5.26 -7.58 11.85
CA THR A 182 -6.32 -8.49 11.43
C THR A 182 -5.78 -9.93 11.45
N GLU A 183 -6.66 -10.93 11.40
CA GLU A 183 -6.25 -12.34 11.28
C GLU A 183 -5.37 -12.60 10.03
N HIS A 184 -5.49 -11.74 9.02
CA HIS A 184 -4.76 -11.83 7.77
C HIS A 184 -3.45 -11.02 7.73
N THR A 185 -3.17 -10.14 8.70
CA THR A 185 -1.99 -9.25 8.73
C THR A 185 -0.68 -10.01 8.51
N ALA A 186 -0.41 -11.05 9.32
CA ALA A 186 0.84 -11.79 9.26
C ALA A 186 1.06 -12.47 7.90
N ARG A 187 -0.02 -13.01 7.30
CA ARG A 187 0.02 -13.66 5.99
C ARG A 187 0.24 -12.63 4.87
N CYS A 188 -0.46 -11.51 4.89
CA CYS A 188 -0.36 -10.46 3.87
C CYS A 188 1.01 -9.79 3.92
N ALA A 189 1.52 -9.45 5.11
CA ALA A 189 2.86 -8.89 5.30
C ALA A 189 3.96 -9.80 4.73
N ARG A 190 3.91 -11.11 5.04
CA ARG A 190 4.85 -12.08 4.44
C ARG A 190 4.71 -12.17 2.93
N LEU A 191 3.48 -12.11 2.41
CA LEU A 191 3.23 -12.19 0.96
C LEU A 191 3.76 -10.96 0.23
N ALA A 192 3.63 -9.76 0.81
CA ALA A 192 4.18 -8.52 0.28
C ALA A 192 5.72 -8.56 0.23
N THR A 193 6.36 -8.94 1.33
CA THR A 193 7.83 -9.03 1.40
C THR A 193 8.36 -10.12 0.45
N GLY A 194 7.78 -11.32 0.47
CA GLY A 194 8.24 -12.44 -0.36
C GLY A 194 8.02 -12.22 -1.86
N SER A 195 6.93 -11.53 -2.24
CA SER A 195 6.71 -11.09 -3.63
C SER A 195 7.78 -10.08 -4.07
N THR A 196 8.15 -9.15 -3.20
CA THR A 196 9.22 -8.17 -3.46
C THR A 196 10.59 -8.86 -3.60
N CYS A 197 10.88 -9.85 -2.75
CA CYS A 197 12.07 -10.70 -2.87
C CYS A 197 12.09 -11.50 -4.18
N GLU A 198 10.97 -12.05 -4.65
CA GLU A 198 10.92 -12.77 -5.93
C GLU A 198 11.14 -11.84 -7.13
N ALA A 199 10.53 -10.64 -7.12
CA ALA A 199 10.75 -9.62 -8.16
C ALA A 199 12.24 -9.25 -8.27
N VAL A 200 12.91 -9.08 -7.13
CA VAL A 200 14.36 -8.83 -7.05
C VAL A 200 15.18 -10.03 -7.51
N ALA A 201 14.85 -11.25 -7.08
CA ALA A 201 15.56 -12.45 -7.49
C ALA A 201 15.46 -12.70 -9.01
N ALA A 202 14.29 -12.45 -9.61
CA ALA A 202 14.06 -12.58 -11.04
C ALA A 202 14.88 -11.56 -11.86
N VAL A 203 15.00 -10.31 -11.39
CA VAL A 203 15.86 -9.29 -12.03
C VAL A 203 17.36 -9.58 -11.84
N ALA A 204 17.77 -9.93 -10.62
CA ALA A 204 19.18 -10.19 -10.30
C ALA A 204 19.75 -11.41 -11.03
N THR A 205 18.95 -12.45 -11.23
CA THR A 205 19.37 -13.68 -11.94
C THR A 205 19.18 -13.63 -13.47
N GLY A 206 18.57 -12.55 -13.99
CA GLY A 206 18.36 -12.33 -15.43
C GLY A 206 17.16 -13.07 -16.01
N GLU A 207 16.17 -13.45 -15.21
CA GLU A 207 14.89 -14.01 -15.68
C GLU A 207 14.02 -12.94 -16.36
N VAL A 208 13.98 -11.75 -15.77
CA VAL A 208 13.41 -10.52 -16.36
C VAL A 208 14.43 -9.39 -16.26
N HIS A 209 14.25 -8.33 -17.05
CA HIS A 209 15.17 -7.18 -17.02
C HIS A 209 14.80 -6.17 -15.94
N ARG A 210 13.50 -6.01 -15.67
CA ARG A 210 12.90 -5.13 -14.65
C ARG A 210 11.72 -5.82 -14.00
N ALA A 211 11.24 -5.34 -12.86
CA ALA A 211 9.99 -5.83 -12.28
C ALA A 211 9.19 -4.75 -11.55
N LEU A 212 7.88 -4.95 -11.45
CA LEU A 212 6.96 -4.21 -10.59
C LEU A 212 6.30 -5.20 -9.61
N ALA A 213 6.41 -4.90 -8.32
CA ALA A 213 5.70 -5.58 -7.25
C ALA A 213 4.57 -4.68 -6.73
N VAL A 214 3.33 -4.98 -7.12
CA VAL A 214 2.14 -4.30 -6.58
C VAL A 214 1.76 -5.06 -5.32
N VAL A 215 2.13 -4.51 -4.16
CA VAL A 215 2.06 -5.20 -2.87
C VAL A 215 1.32 -4.37 -1.82
N ARG A 216 0.71 -5.04 -0.84
CA ARG A 216 0.30 -4.46 0.44
C ARG A 216 0.30 -5.52 1.55
N PRO A 217 0.53 -5.17 2.83
CA PRO A 217 0.84 -3.85 3.36
C PRO A 217 2.19 -3.28 2.86
N PRO A 218 2.40 -1.95 2.95
CA PRO A 218 3.69 -1.32 2.67
C PRO A 218 4.78 -1.78 3.66
N GLY A 219 6.02 -1.36 3.43
CA GLY A 219 7.19 -1.80 4.19
C GLY A 219 8.17 -0.71 4.65
N HIS A 220 8.31 0.42 3.97
CA HIS A 220 9.45 1.34 4.21
C HIS A 220 9.57 1.93 5.64
N HIS A 221 8.47 2.01 6.39
CA HIS A 221 8.45 2.46 7.80
C HIS A 221 8.77 1.36 8.82
N ALA A 222 8.75 0.07 8.45
CA ALA A 222 8.99 -1.02 9.40
C ALA A 222 10.48 -1.06 9.81
N GLU A 223 10.74 -0.84 11.10
CA GLU A 223 12.08 -0.85 11.71
C GLU A 223 12.50 -2.28 12.09
N CYS A 224 13.74 -2.48 12.52
CA CYS A 224 14.24 -3.80 12.94
C CYS A 224 13.41 -4.45 14.07
N GLN A 225 12.75 -3.64 14.92
CA GLN A 225 12.02 -4.09 16.09
C GLN A 225 10.59 -3.54 16.22
N ARG A 226 10.04 -2.89 15.17
CA ARG A 226 8.78 -2.15 15.27
C ARG A 226 7.99 -2.09 13.96
N ALA A 227 6.70 -2.38 14.06
CA ALA A 227 5.70 -2.03 13.05
C ALA A 227 5.20 -0.60 13.29
N MET A 228 5.12 0.21 12.23
CA MET A 228 4.67 1.60 12.24
C MET A 228 4.38 2.07 10.80
N GLY A 229 3.62 3.15 10.63
CA GLY A 229 3.35 3.74 9.32
C GLY A 229 2.71 2.76 8.33
N PHE A 230 1.72 2.00 8.78
CA PHE A 230 1.07 0.90 8.05
C PHE A 230 1.98 -0.29 7.67
N CYS A 231 3.26 -0.26 8.05
CA CYS A 231 4.28 -1.23 7.67
C CYS A 231 4.54 -2.26 8.78
N PHE A 232 4.61 -3.54 8.41
CA PHE A 232 4.86 -4.66 9.33
C PHE A 232 6.22 -5.31 9.13
N TYR A 233 6.64 -5.49 7.87
CA TYR A 233 7.98 -5.94 7.49
C TYR A 233 8.51 -5.04 6.39
N ASN A 234 9.83 -4.83 6.36
CA ASN A 234 10.45 -3.92 5.42
C ASN A 234 10.69 -4.60 4.08
N ASN A 235 9.65 -4.57 3.24
CA ASN A 235 9.59 -5.22 1.92
C ASN A 235 10.85 -4.98 1.08
N THR A 236 11.30 -3.74 0.99
CA THR A 236 12.41 -3.32 0.13
C THR A 236 13.78 -3.53 0.77
N ALA A 237 13.94 -3.36 2.08
CA ALA A 237 15.20 -3.68 2.77
C ALA A 237 15.48 -5.19 2.80
N VAL A 238 14.47 -6.03 3.08
CA VAL A 238 14.61 -7.50 3.02
C VAL A 238 14.94 -7.93 1.59
N ALA A 239 14.29 -7.36 0.57
CA ALA A 239 14.61 -7.66 -0.82
C ALA A 239 16.04 -7.20 -1.20
N ALA A 240 16.54 -6.08 -0.68
CA ALA A 240 17.95 -5.66 -0.86
C ALA A 240 18.93 -6.65 -0.23
N ARG A 241 18.65 -7.14 1.00
CA ARG A 241 19.42 -8.21 1.65
C ARG A 241 19.43 -9.50 0.84
N THR A 242 18.27 -9.93 0.32
CA THR A 242 18.14 -11.07 -0.59
C THR A 242 18.95 -10.87 -1.88
N ALA A 243 18.94 -9.66 -2.46
CA ALA A 243 19.71 -9.34 -3.66
C ALA A 243 21.21 -9.55 -3.46
N LEU A 244 21.76 -9.10 -2.33
CA LEU A 244 23.17 -9.19 -1.99
C LEU A 244 23.67 -10.63 -1.75
N GLN A 245 22.76 -11.61 -1.60
CA GLN A 245 23.12 -13.03 -1.58
C GLN A 245 23.24 -13.65 -2.99
N LEU A 246 22.85 -12.93 -4.04
CA LEU A 246 22.81 -13.45 -5.42
C LEU A 246 24.10 -13.14 -6.18
N PRO A 247 24.62 -14.09 -7.00
CA PRO A 247 25.83 -13.87 -7.77
C PRO A 247 25.76 -12.63 -8.67
N GLY A 248 26.77 -11.76 -8.58
CA GLY A 248 26.87 -10.56 -9.42
C GLY A 248 26.14 -9.32 -8.91
N VAL A 249 25.62 -9.34 -7.66
CA VAL A 249 25.10 -8.15 -6.97
C VAL A 249 25.92 -7.90 -5.71
N ASN A 250 26.68 -6.80 -5.69
CA ASN A 250 27.53 -6.39 -4.56
C ASN A 250 27.15 -4.99 -4.03
N ARG A 251 26.45 -4.20 -4.84
CA ARG A 251 25.95 -2.85 -4.51
C ARG A 251 24.50 -2.70 -4.95
N VAL A 252 23.62 -2.39 -4.02
CA VAL A 252 22.20 -2.11 -4.28
C VAL A 252 21.94 -0.62 -4.07
N LEU A 253 21.31 0.04 -5.04
CA LEU A 253 20.69 1.34 -4.81
C LEU A 253 19.25 1.11 -4.37
N LEU A 254 18.86 1.59 -3.20
CA LEU A 254 17.49 1.64 -2.74
C LEU A 254 17.05 3.11 -2.71
N LEU A 255 16.23 3.51 -3.67
CA LEU A 255 15.68 4.87 -3.71
C LEU A 255 14.22 4.86 -3.28
N ASP A 256 13.88 5.72 -2.33
CA ASP A 256 12.53 5.96 -1.84
C ASP A 256 12.03 7.30 -2.36
N TRP A 257 10.91 7.27 -3.08
CA TRP A 257 10.21 8.46 -3.58
C TRP A 257 8.81 8.63 -2.96
N ASP A 258 8.46 7.80 -1.96
CA ASP A 258 7.31 8.06 -1.10
C ASP A 258 7.47 9.43 -0.43
N VAL A 259 6.36 10.12 -0.19
CA VAL A 259 6.41 11.46 0.41
C VAL A 259 6.84 11.41 1.87
N HIS A 260 6.76 10.26 2.53
CA HIS A 260 7.23 10.03 3.89
C HIS A 260 8.66 9.45 3.90
N HIS A 261 9.45 9.82 4.90
CA HIS A 261 10.76 9.23 5.08
C HIS A 261 10.62 7.75 5.49
N GLY A 262 11.15 6.82 4.68
CA GLY A 262 11.32 5.40 5.00
C GLY A 262 12.31 5.14 6.14
N ASN A 263 11.97 5.59 7.35
CA ASN A 263 12.81 5.49 8.55
C ASN A 263 13.18 4.04 8.89
N GLY A 264 12.34 3.07 8.55
CA GLY A 264 12.63 1.65 8.72
C GLY A 264 13.76 1.18 7.82
N ILE A 265 13.79 1.64 6.55
CA ILE A 265 14.89 1.36 5.61
C ILE A 265 16.18 1.96 6.18
N GLN A 266 16.12 3.21 6.64
CA GLN A 266 17.27 3.90 7.23
C GLN A 266 17.79 3.15 8.46
N ASP A 267 16.94 2.80 9.42
CA ASP A 267 17.31 2.06 10.65
C ASP A 267 18.07 0.76 10.34
N ILE A 268 17.50 -0.05 9.45
CA ILE A 268 17.95 -1.40 9.11
C ILE A 268 19.27 -1.42 8.32
N LEU A 269 19.57 -0.34 7.58
CA LEU A 269 20.70 -0.26 6.66
C LEU A 269 21.75 0.81 7.04
N TYR A 270 21.57 1.52 8.15
CA TYR A 270 22.34 2.74 8.49
C TYR A 270 23.86 2.55 8.58
N ASP A 271 24.36 1.34 8.83
CA ASP A 271 25.79 1.00 8.86
C ASP A 271 26.31 0.18 7.68
N ASP A 272 25.49 -0.04 6.65
CA ASP A 272 25.82 -0.89 5.52
C ASP A 272 26.36 -0.11 4.30
N PRO A 273 27.63 -0.30 3.90
CA PRO A 273 28.18 0.32 2.68
C PRO A 273 27.77 -0.38 1.38
N THR A 274 27.10 -1.53 1.45
CA THR A 274 26.67 -2.32 0.27
C THR A 274 25.29 -1.93 -0.25
N VAL A 275 24.51 -1.19 0.55
CA VAL A 275 23.26 -0.56 0.10
C VAL A 275 23.38 0.95 0.23
N MET A 276 23.14 1.67 -0.87
CA MET A 276 22.95 3.11 -0.83
C MET A 276 21.46 3.41 -0.73
N TYR A 277 21.04 4.00 0.38
CA TYR A 277 19.68 4.47 0.60
C TYR A 277 19.56 5.97 0.27
N ILE A 278 18.59 6.32 -0.56
CA ILE A 278 18.30 7.71 -0.95
C ILE A 278 16.79 7.96 -0.77
N SER A 279 16.39 9.04 -0.10
CA SER A 279 14.96 9.32 0.16
C SER A 279 14.56 10.76 -0.18
N LEU A 280 13.44 10.93 -0.89
CA LEU A 280 12.87 12.18 -1.42
C LEU A 280 11.56 12.57 -0.71
N HIS A 281 11.65 12.85 0.58
CA HIS A 281 10.49 12.95 1.47
C HIS A 281 10.22 14.39 1.95
N ARG A 282 8.98 14.65 2.36
CA ARG A 282 8.61 15.87 3.07
C ARG A 282 9.12 15.82 4.51
N TYR A 283 9.57 16.98 5.02
CA TYR A 283 10.26 17.07 6.29
C TYR A 283 9.93 18.36 7.06
N GLY A 284 10.12 18.34 8.37
CA GLY A 284 9.84 19.48 9.25
C GLY A 284 8.34 19.75 9.45
N ASN A 285 8.03 20.84 10.15
CA ASN A 285 6.66 21.29 10.43
C ASN A 285 5.72 20.20 11.02
N GLY A 286 6.29 19.24 11.77
CA GLY A 286 5.54 18.12 12.36
C GLY A 286 5.06 17.06 11.38
N PHE A 287 5.61 17.00 10.16
CA PHE A 287 5.29 15.93 9.21
C PHE A 287 5.85 14.58 9.68
N TYR A 288 5.06 13.52 9.49
CA TYR A 288 5.42 12.15 9.88
C TYR A 288 6.54 11.59 8.98
N PRO A 289 7.50 10.80 9.49
CA PRO A 289 7.67 10.37 10.89
C PRO A 289 8.47 11.36 11.77
N GLY A 290 8.97 12.46 11.21
CA GLY A 290 9.78 13.45 11.93
C GLY A 290 11.29 13.14 11.97
N THR A 291 11.76 12.16 11.19
CA THR A 291 13.18 11.82 10.95
C THR A 291 13.52 12.07 9.47
N GLY A 292 14.79 11.89 9.08
CA GLY A 292 15.23 12.10 7.68
C GLY A 292 15.94 13.43 7.46
N GLY A 293 16.57 14.00 8.49
CA GLY A 293 17.40 15.19 8.34
C GLY A 293 18.57 14.96 7.38
N MET A 294 18.96 16.00 6.64
CA MET A 294 20.08 15.97 5.69
C MET A 294 21.45 15.63 6.32
N GLU A 295 21.58 15.76 7.64
CA GLU A 295 22.79 15.40 8.41
C GLU A 295 22.82 13.91 8.82
N GLU A 296 21.74 13.17 8.61
CA GLU A 296 21.64 11.73 8.90
C GLU A 296 22.27 10.92 7.74
N VAL A 297 23.61 10.91 7.69
CA VAL A 297 24.39 10.38 6.54
C VAL A 297 24.87 8.92 6.68
N GLY A 298 24.34 8.16 7.64
CA GLY A 298 24.82 6.81 7.98
C GLY A 298 25.77 6.81 9.19
N LYS A 299 26.17 5.61 9.64
CA LYS A 299 27.11 5.40 10.74
C LYS A 299 28.18 4.36 10.37
N GLY A 300 29.35 4.43 10.99
CA GLY A 300 30.39 3.41 10.83
C GLY A 300 30.78 3.21 9.36
N ALA A 301 30.69 1.98 8.86
CA ALA A 301 31.02 1.66 7.46
C ALA A 301 30.02 2.26 6.45
N GLY A 302 28.74 2.36 6.82
CA GLY A 302 27.66 2.98 6.02
C GLY A 302 27.68 4.51 5.99
N THR A 303 28.66 5.17 6.60
CA THR A 303 28.80 6.63 6.53
C THR A 303 29.00 7.09 5.08
N GLY A 304 28.09 7.92 4.56
CA GLY A 304 28.03 8.36 3.17
C GLY A 304 27.10 7.54 2.27
N TYR A 305 26.44 6.50 2.79
CA TYR A 305 25.53 5.62 2.04
C TYR A 305 24.04 5.84 2.39
N THR A 306 23.73 6.77 3.29
CA THR A 306 22.38 7.33 3.46
C THR A 306 22.36 8.77 2.92
N VAL A 307 21.39 9.09 2.06
CA VAL A 307 21.24 10.43 1.46
C VAL A 307 19.77 10.88 1.55
N ASN A 308 19.49 11.74 2.51
CA ASN A 308 18.17 12.34 2.67
C ASN A 308 18.05 13.65 1.89
N VAL A 309 16.96 13.80 1.13
CA VAL A 309 16.56 15.03 0.44
C VAL A 309 15.27 15.56 1.08
N PRO A 310 15.37 16.25 2.24
CA PRO A 310 14.21 16.70 3.01
C PRO A 310 13.53 17.93 2.39
N TRP A 311 12.28 17.78 1.98
CA TRP A 311 11.45 18.89 1.48
C TRP A 311 10.76 19.65 2.62
N GLY A 312 11.23 20.88 2.89
CA GLY A 312 10.66 21.74 3.94
C GLY A 312 9.28 22.35 3.60
N ASP A 313 8.94 22.41 2.31
CA ASP A 313 7.73 23.05 1.79
C ASP A 313 6.75 22.04 1.15
N LYS A 314 5.50 22.48 0.97
CA LYS A 314 4.45 21.76 0.23
C LYS A 314 4.37 22.24 -1.22
N GLY A 315 3.75 21.43 -2.08
CA GLY A 315 3.38 21.82 -3.44
C GLY A 315 4.52 21.81 -4.44
N LEU A 316 5.67 21.24 -4.06
CA LEU A 316 6.77 20.90 -4.97
C LEU A 316 6.28 19.84 -5.97
N GLY A 317 6.80 19.87 -7.18
CA GLY A 317 6.39 18.96 -8.26
C GLY A 317 7.57 18.53 -9.14
N ASP A 318 7.25 18.18 -10.39
CA ASP A 318 8.21 17.55 -11.33
C ASP A 318 9.55 18.28 -11.43
N ALA A 319 9.54 19.62 -11.48
CA ALA A 319 10.76 20.41 -11.62
C ALA A 319 11.68 20.31 -10.40
N ASP A 320 11.12 20.21 -9.19
CA ASP A 320 11.84 20.15 -7.93
C ASP A 320 12.45 18.75 -7.72
N TYR A 321 11.65 17.70 -7.98
CA TYR A 321 12.12 16.32 -7.97
C TYR A 321 13.19 16.08 -9.03
N LEU A 322 13.03 16.60 -10.26
CA LEU A 322 14.06 16.48 -11.29
C LEU A 322 15.32 17.29 -10.99
N ALA A 323 15.21 18.43 -10.28
CA ALA A 323 16.36 19.16 -9.78
C ALA A 323 17.13 18.37 -8.71
N ALA A 324 16.43 17.66 -7.80
CA ALA A 324 17.08 16.74 -6.87
C ALA A 324 17.80 15.60 -7.60
N PHE A 325 17.18 15.05 -8.66
CA PHE A 325 17.86 14.09 -9.52
C PHE A 325 19.15 14.69 -10.08
N ASP A 326 19.07 15.77 -10.87
CA ASP A 326 20.22 16.35 -11.58
C ASP A 326 21.35 16.83 -10.66
N LEU A 327 21.03 17.37 -9.49
CA LEU A 327 22.01 18.00 -8.57
C LEU A 327 22.57 17.05 -7.51
N VAL A 328 21.82 16.01 -7.10
CA VAL A 328 22.19 15.13 -5.97
C VAL A 328 22.25 13.66 -6.38
N ILE A 329 21.13 13.11 -6.87
CA ILE A 329 20.97 11.66 -7.05
C ILE A 329 21.80 11.15 -8.22
N ASP A 330 21.70 11.80 -9.39
CA ASP A 330 22.41 11.42 -10.61
C ASP A 330 23.95 11.44 -10.40
N PRO A 331 24.57 12.47 -9.80
CA PRO A 331 25.99 12.46 -9.44
C PRO A 331 26.38 11.33 -8.48
N ILE A 332 25.64 11.14 -7.39
CA ILE A 332 25.97 10.17 -6.33
C ILE A 332 25.80 8.73 -6.84
N THR A 333 24.68 8.42 -7.49
CA THR A 333 24.40 7.07 -8.00
C THR A 333 25.34 6.65 -9.12
N ARG A 334 25.82 7.59 -9.95
CA ARG A 334 26.90 7.32 -10.92
C ARG A 334 28.23 7.00 -10.25
N ALA A 335 28.56 7.63 -9.11
CA ALA A 335 29.77 7.34 -8.36
C ALA A 335 29.69 6.01 -7.60
N PHE A 336 28.52 5.68 -7.02
CA PHE A 336 28.25 4.40 -6.36
C PHE A 336 28.17 3.22 -7.35
N ALA A 337 27.70 3.49 -8.58
CA ALA A 337 27.58 2.53 -9.68
C ALA A 337 26.89 1.21 -9.24
N PRO A 338 25.58 1.22 -8.92
CA PRO A 338 24.89 0.05 -8.39
C PRO A 338 24.83 -1.13 -9.38
N ASP A 339 24.82 -2.35 -8.85
CA ASP A 339 24.64 -3.59 -9.61
C ASP A 339 23.13 -3.93 -9.79
N LEU A 340 22.26 -3.37 -8.94
CA LEU A 340 20.80 -3.44 -8.96
C LEU A 340 20.18 -2.15 -8.39
N VAL A 341 19.04 -1.70 -8.94
CA VAL A 341 18.19 -0.65 -8.35
C VAL A 341 16.90 -1.25 -7.79
N ILE A 342 16.53 -0.85 -6.58
CA ILE A 342 15.23 -1.08 -5.94
C ILE A 342 14.59 0.30 -5.68
N VAL A 343 13.29 0.42 -5.95
CA VAL A 343 12.52 1.63 -5.69
C VAL A 343 11.42 1.30 -4.67
N ALA A 344 11.48 1.95 -3.52
CA ALA A 344 10.36 2.07 -2.60
C ALA A 344 9.40 3.09 -3.22
N ALA A 345 8.33 2.57 -3.85
CA ALA A 345 7.53 3.28 -4.82
C ALA A 345 6.19 3.72 -4.23
N GLY A 346 6.24 4.73 -3.35
CA GLY A 346 5.06 5.45 -2.90
C GLY A 346 4.53 6.42 -3.95
N PHE A 347 3.22 6.62 -4.00
CA PHE A 347 2.57 7.55 -4.94
C PHE A 347 1.83 8.70 -4.24
N ASP A 348 2.11 8.94 -2.95
CA ASP A 348 1.52 10.03 -2.14
C ASP A 348 2.20 11.40 -2.31
N ALA A 349 3.30 11.47 -3.08
CA ALA A 349 3.78 12.74 -3.61
C ALA A 349 3.01 13.21 -4.87
N ALA A 350 2.06 12.42 -5.38
CA ALA A 350 1.25 12.77 -6.55
C ALA A 350 0.32 13.97 -6.30
N GLU A 351 0.04 14.75 -7.36
CA GLU A 351 -0.97 15.80 -7.28
C GLU A 351 -2.36 15.21 -7.02
N GLY A 352 -2.94 15.53 -5.86
CA GLY A 352 -4.26 15.07 -5.43
C GLY A 352 -4.25 14.14 -4.23
N ASP A 353 -3.10 13.60 -3.83
CA ASP A 353 -3.00 12.74 -2.63
C ASP A 353 -3.42 13.47 -1.34
N PRO A 354 -4.23 12.84 -0.46
CA PRO A 354 -4.75 13.49 0.74
C PRO A 354 -3.72 13.75 1.86
N LEU A 355 -2.54 13.11 1.84
CA LEU A 355 -1.52 13.19 2.89
C LEU A 355 -0.29 14.02 2.50
N GLY A 356 0.31 13.73 1.34
CA GLY A 356 1.61 14.30 0.98
C GLY A 356 1.57 15.81 0.79
N GLY A 357 0.59 16.29 0.01
CA GLY A 357 0.43 17.71 -0.33
C GLY A 357 1.50 18.22 -1.30
N MET A 358 2.00 17.34 -2.17
CA MET A 358 2.92 17.64 -3.27
C MET A 358 2.17 17.68 -4.60
N LYS A 359 2.92 17.85 -5.71
CA LYS A 359 2.41 18.01 -7.08
C LYS A 359 3.25 17.27 -8.11
N VAL A 360 3.72 16.06 -7.78
CA VAL A 360 4.37 15.20 -8.77
C VAL A 360 3.31 14.69 -9.74
N SER A 361 3.56 14.76 -11.03
CA SER A 361 2.65 14.25 -12.06
C SER A 361 2.98 12.80 -12.44
N ASP A 362 2.06 12.14 -13.15
CA ASP A 362 2.32 10.87 -13.85
C ASP A 362 3.59 10.94 -14.72
N GLN A 363 3.83 12.10 -15.36
CA GLN A 363 5.02 12.32 -16.18
C GLN A 363 6.28 12.50 -15.32
N GLY A 364 6.18 13.11 -14.13
CA GLY A 364 7.25 13.16 -13.14
C GLY A 364 7.73 11.78 -12.74
N TYR A 365 6.81 10.91 -12.31
CA TYR A 365 7.12 9.50 -12.00
C TYR A 365 7.70 8.73 -13.19
N ALA A 366 7.19 8.96 -14.41
CA ALA A 366 7.76 8.37 -15.62
C ALA A 366 9.20 8.81 -15.90
N LEU A 367 9.53 10.09 -15.66
CA LEU A 367 10.88 10.64 -15.84
C LEU A 367 11.85 10.15 -14.76
N MET A 368 11.42 10.07 -13.49
CA MET A 368 12.21 9.46 -12.40
C MET A 368 12.49 7.99 -12.70
N THR A 369 11.48 7.21 -13.09
CA THR A 369 11.62 5.81 -13.54
C THR A 369 12.62 5.70 -14.69
N HIS A 370 12.55 6.60 -15.67
CA HIS A 370 13.46 6.60 -16.81
C HIS A 370 14.92 6.83 -16.40
N ARG A 371 15.19 7.81 -15.51
CA ARG A 371 16.53 8.06 -14.93
C ARG A 371 17.09 6.82 -14.25
N LEU A 372 16.32 6.22 -13.32
CA LEU A 372 16.75 5.05 -12.56
C LEU A 372 17.02 3.83 -13.44
N THR A 373 16.22 3.64 -14.49
CA THR A 373 16.42 2.55 -15.46
C THR A 373 17.61 2.74 -16.42
N GLN A 374 18.38 3.82 -16.31
CA GLN A 374 19.71 3.96 -16.94
C GLN A 374 20.85 3.39 -16.07
N LEU A 375 20.62 3.21 -14.76
CA LEU A 375 21.58 2.63 -13.83
C LEU A 375 21.56 1.09 -13.88
N ALA A 376 22.57 0.42 -13.31
CA ALA A 376 22.63 -1.05 -13.18
C ALA A 376 22.45 -1.87 -14.49
N GLY A 377 22.70 -1.26 -15.66
CA GLY A 377 22.39 -1.87 -16.96
C GLY A 377 20.88 -2.03 -17.22
N GLY A 378 20.05 -1.25 -16.52
CA GLY A 378 18.59 -1.29 -16.56
C GLY A 378 17.93 -2.24 -15.58
N ARG A 379 18.69 -2.96 -14.73
CA ARG A 379 18.19 -3.83 -13.66
C ARG A 379 17.54 -3.01 -12.56
N CYS A 380 16.20 -2.94 -12.59
CA CYS A 380 15.41 -2.10 -11.69
C CYS A 380 14.14 -2.82 -11.24
N VAL A 381 13.84 -2.78 -9.95
CA VAL A 381 12.58 -3.25 -9.35
C VAL A 381 11.88 -2.08 -8.66
N ALA A 382 10.58 -1.92 -8.87
CA ALA A 382 9.76 -1.02 -8.05
C ALA A 382 8.78 -1.84 -7.21
N ALA A 383 8.58 -1.47 -5.95
CA ALA A 383 7.64 -2.09 -5.03
C ALA A 383 6.73 -1.04 -4.41
N LEU A 384 5.40 -1.27 -4.44
CA LEU A 384 4.41 -0.31 -3.97
C LEU A 384 4.54 -0.03 -2.46
N GLU A 385 4.57 1.25 -2.08
CA GLU A 385 4.54 1.73 -0.69
C GLU A 385 3.24 2.53 -0.44
N GLY A 386 3.30 3.84 -0.18
CA GLY A 386 2.17 4.76 0.00
C GLY A 386 1.46 5.22 -1.28
N GLY A 387 0.61 6.23 -1.16
CA GLY A 387 -0.29 6.72 -2.22
C GLY A 387 -1.75 6.34 -1.97
N TYR A 388 -2.62 7.35 -1.81
CA TYR A 388 -3.98 7.23 -1.25
C TYR A 388 -5.04 8.09 -1.97
N GLY A 389 -4.68 8.73 -3.10
CA GLY A 389 -5.55 9.57 -3.93
C GLY A 389 -6.30 8.85 -5.05
#